data_AF-A0A3C0IU84-F1
#
_entry.id   AF-A0A3C0IU84-F1
#
_cell.length_a   1.000
_cell.length_b   1.000
_cell.length_c   1.000
_cell.angle_alpha   90.00
_cell.angle_beta   90.00
_cell.angle_gamma   90.00
#
_symmetry.space_group_name_H-M   'P 1'
#
loop_
_entity.id
_entity.type
_entity.pdbx_description
1 polymer ?
#
loop_
_entity_poly.entity_id
_entity_poly.type
_entity_poly.pdbx_seq_one_letter_code
_entity_poly.pdbx_strand_id
1 'polypeptide(L)' 'MSLFRKKSLEHIQAEFEAGHTDGHGGGMHKVLKVRDLTFMGIAAVIGAGIFSTIGTAASNG' A
#
# COMPACT_ATOMS: atom_id res chain seq x y z
N MET A 1 -5.08 21.13 21.57
CA MET A 1 -5.84 19.96 21.06
C MET A 1 -4.95 19.24 20.06
N SER A 2 -4.48 18.03 20.36
CA SER A 2 -3.39 17.38 19.59
C SER A 2 -3.89 16.86 18.25
N LEU A 3 -3.62 17.61 17.18
CA LEU A 3 -3.92 17.22 15.79
C LEU A 3 -3.06 16.02 15.33
N PHE A 4 -1.93 15.77 16.00
CA PHE A 4 -0.99 14.70 15.67
C PHE A 4 -1.05 13.59 16.72
N ARG A 5 -1.97 12.64 16.54
CA ARG A 5 -1.96 11.38 17.30
C ARG A 5 -1.10 10.37 16.55
N LYS A 6 0.06 10.01 17.10
CA LYS A 6 0.86 8.90 16.56
C LYS A 6 0.19 7.59 16.92
N LYS A 7 0.06 6.71 15.93
CA LYS A 7 -0.29 5.31 16.18
C LYS A 7 0.98 4.61 16.68
N SER A 8 0.92 3.98 17.85
CA SER A 8 2.08 3.31 18.43
C SER A 8 2.30 1.95 17.76
N LEU A 9 3.53 1.43 17.81
CA LEU A 9 3.86 0.14 17.19
C LEU A 9 3.05 -1.01 17.81
N GLU A 10 2.84 -0.94 19.13
CA GLU A 10 2.07 -1.92 19.87
C GLU A 10 0.61 -1.97 19.39
N HIS A 11 0.05 -0.80 19.06
CA HIS A 11 -1.31 -0.71 18.53
C HIS A 11 -1.40 -1.33 17.12
N ILE A 12 -0.42 -1.07 16.26
CA ILE A 12 -0.36 -1.66 14.89
C ILE A 12 -0.26 -3.18 14.97
N GLN A 13 0.60 -3.68 15.86
CA GLN A 13 0.77 -5.12 16.11
C GLN A 13 -0.53 -5.74 16.63
N ALA A 14 -1.17 -5.10 17.61
CA ALA A 14 -2.41 -5.58 18.20
C ALA A 14 -3.57 -5.64 17.19
N GLU A 15 -3.70 -4.66 16.28
CA GLU A 15 -4.73 -4.72 15.24
C GLU A 15 -4.45 -5.77 14.17
N PHE A 16 -3.17 -5.98 13.84
CA PHE A 16 -2.75 -7.06 12.94
C PHE A 16 -3.11 -8.43 13.54
N GLU A 17 -2.84 -8.64 14.83
CA GLU A 17 -3.15 -9.87 15.55
C GLU A 17 -4.66 -10.05 15.78
N ALA A 18 -5.38 -8.96 16.05
CA ALA A 18 -6.84 -8.96 16.23
C ALA A 18 -7.61 -9.15 14.91
N GLY A 19 -6.92 -9.24 13.76
CA GLY A 19 -7.55 -9.45 12.45
C GLY A 19 -8.40 -8.26 11.98
N HIS A 20 -8.18 -7.07 12.54
CA HIS A 20 -8.93 -5.86 12.22
C HIS A 20 -8.30 -5.06 11.06
N THR A 21 -7.65 -5.75 10.12
CA THR A 21 -7.21 -5.15 8.85
C THR A 21 -8.37 -5.17 7.86
N ASP A 22 -9.03 -4.03 7.68
CA ASP A 22 -9.97 -3.68 6.59
C ASP A 22 -10.43 -4.86 5.71
N GLY A 23 -11.49 -5.57 6.13
CA GLY A 23 -12.30 -6.46 5.29
C GLY A 23 -11.63 -7.71 4.71
N HIS A 24 -10.31 -7.91 4.88
CA HIS A 24 -9.59 -9.07 4.36
C HIS A 24 -9.52 -10.15 5.44
N GLY A 25 -10.71 -10.65 5.81
CA GLY A 25 -10.90 -11.76 6.74
C GLY A 25 -10.40 -13.07 6.13
N GLY A 26 -9.12 -13.36 6.32
CA GLY A 26 -8.50 -14.60 5.87
C GLY A 26 -6.99 -14.42 5.84
N GLY A 27 -6.27 -15.23 6.62
CA GLY A 27 -4.81 -15.15 6.71
C GLY A 27 -4.17 -15.22 5.32
N MET A 28 -3.69 -14.09 4.83
CA MET A 28 -3.00 -14.03 3.55
C MET A 28 -1.74 -14.90 3.62
N HIS A 29 -1.62 -15.86 2.72
CA HIS A 29 -0.43 -16.68 2.62
C HIS A 29 0.75 -15.79 2.22
N LYS A 30 1.74 -15.67 3.10
CA LYS A 30 2.94 -14.85 2.90
C LYS A 30 3.93 -15.58 1.97
N VAL A 31 3.58 -15.73 0.69
CA VAL A 31 4.37 -16.51 -0.28
C VAL A 31 5.30 -15.66 -1.15
N LEU A 32 5.09 -14.33 -1.15
CA LEU A 32 5.80 -13.41 -2.04
C LEU A 32 7.30 -13.38 -1.69
N LYS A 33 8.13 -13.68 -2.68
CA LYS A 33 9.59 -13.58 -2.58
C LYS A 33 10.04 -12.19 -3.04
N VAL A 34 11.34 -11.89 -2.85
CA VAL A 34 11.95 -10.61 -3.24
C VAL A 34 11.60 -10.24 -4.69
N ARG A 35 11.69 -11.20 -5.60
CA ARG A 35 11.35 -11.03 -7.02
C ARG A 35 9.91 -10.54 -7.21
N ASP A 36 8.95 -11.17 -6.55
CA ASP A 36 7.53 -10.83 -6.67
C ASP A 36 7.26 -9.43 -6.14
N LEU A 37 7.90 -9.06 -5.02
CA LEU A 37 7.80 -7.73 -4.43
C LEU A 37 8.44 -6.65 -5.30
N THR A 38 9.56 -6.96 -5.99
CA THR A 38 10.19 -6.05 -6.95
C THR A 38 9.28 -5.79 -8.16
N PHE A 39 8.68 -6.84 -8.73
CA PHE A 39 7.74 -6.67 -9.84
C PHE A 39 6.49 -5.89 -9.44
N MET A 40 5.96 -6.13 -8.22
CA MET A 40 4.86 -5.33 -7.65
C MET A 40 5.22 -3.83 -7.62
N GLY A 41 6.43 -3.49 -7.17
CA GLY A 41 6.89 -2.10 -7.13
C GLY A 41 7.01 -1.47 -8.53
N ILE A 42 7.60 -2.19 -9.48
CA ILE A 42 7.73 -1.71 -10.88
C ILE A 42 6.35 -1.47 -11.49
N ALA A 43 5.43 -2.41 -11.33
CA ALA A 43 4.07 -2.29 -11.86
C ALA A 43 3.33 -1.08 -11.26
N ALA A 44 3.45 -0.86 -9.95
CA ALA A 44 2.83 0.28 -9.27
C ALA A 44 3.36 1.63 -9.79
N VAL A 45 4.68 1.75 -9.99
CA VAL A 45 5.32 2.99 -10.49
C VAL A 45 4.91 3.29 -11.93
N ILE A 46 4.89 2.28 -12.79
CA ILE A 46 4.51 2.48 -14.20
C ILE A 46 3.03 2.84 -14.32
N GLY A 47 2.16 2.09 -13.63
CA GLY A 47 0.71 2.28 -13.69
C GLY A 47 0.24 3.61 -13.09
N ALA A 48 0.74 3.97 -11.91
CA ALA A 48 0.34 5.20 -11.24
C ALA A 48 1.15 6.43 -11.69
N GLY A 49 2.42 6.25 -12.05
CA GLY A 49 3.35 7.36 -12.29
C GLY A 49 3.40 7.81 -13.74
N ILE A 50 3.87 6.93 -14.63
CA ILE A 50 4.21 7.31 -16.01
C ILE A 50 2.95 7.59 -16.83
N PHE A 51 1.96 6.70 -16.76
CA PHE A 51 0.71 6.89 -17.50
C PHE A 51 -0.11 8.10 -17.00
N SER A 52 -0.10 8.35 -15.69
CA SER A 52 -0.83 9.49 -15.10
C SER A 52 -0.23 10.84 -15.50
N THR A 53 1.09 10.96 -15.45
CA THR A 53 1.79 12.22 -15.78
C THR A 53 1.80 12.52 -17.27
N ILE A 54 2.05 11.51 -18.13
CA ILE A 54 1.98 11.67 -19.58
C ILE A 54 0.54 11.89 -20.04
N GLY A 55 -0.43 11.16 -19.47
CA GLY A 55 -1.85 11.33 -19.78
C GLY A 55 -2.36 12.72 -19.41
N THR A 56 -1.99 13.24 -18.24
CA THR A 56 -2.35 14.60 -17.80
C THR A 56 -1.67 15.67 -18.67
N ALA A 57 -0.42 15.44 -19.08
CA ALA A 57 0.29 16.37 -19.97
C ALA A 57 -0.31 16.40 -21.38
N ALA A 58 -0.75 15.26 -21.91
CA ALA A 58 -1.41 15.15 -23.22
C ALA A 58 -2.85 15.67 -23.22
N SER A 59 -3.56 15.62 -22.07
CA SER A 59 -4.93 16.14 -21.95
C SER A 59 -5.01 17.66 -21.72
N ASN A 60 -3.97 18.25 -21.14
CA ASN A 60 -3.89 19.68 -20.83
C ASN A 60 -3.19 20.50 -21.93
N GLY A 61 -2.78 19.86 -23.03
CA GLY A 61 -2.12 20.46 -24.19
C GLY A 61 -3.07 20.75 -25.35
#